data_AF-A0A376TIX2-F1
#
_entry.id   AF-A0A376TIX2-F1
#
_cell.length_a   1.000
_cell.length_b   1.000
_cell.length_c   1.000
_cell.angle_alpha   90.00
_cell.angle_beta   90.00
_cell.angle_gamma   90.00
#
_symmetry.space_group_name_H-M   'P 1'
#
loop_
_entity.id
_entity.type
_entity.pdbx_description
1 polymer ?
#
loop_
_entity_poly.entity_id
_entity_poly.type
_entity_poly.pdbx_seq_one_letter_code
_entity_poly.pdbx_strand_id
1 'polypeptide(L)'
;MLDREAGNRLLASEKDRHEHELVTQAMKEVLRERSSELHVPSSPQLITTPTLWHLATPFEGKANSQENALTLACLLHPTPALSGFPHQAATQVIAELEPFDRELFGGIVGWCDSEGNGEWVVTIRCAKLRENQVRLFAGAGIVPASSPLGEWRETGVKLSTMLNVFGLH
;
A
#
# COMPACT_ATOMS: atom_id res chain seq x y z
N MET A 1 6.89 -24.08 -9.64
CA MET A 1 7.40 -23.58 -10.93
C MET A 1 6.59 -22.37 -11.38
N LEU A 2 5.25 -22.51 -11.53
CA LEU A 2 4.33 -21.42 -11.88
C LEU A 2 4.32 -20.21 -10.92
N ASP A 3 4.48 -20.44 -9.62
CA ASP A 3 4.49 -19.36 -8.61
C ASP A 3 5.69 -18.42 -8.76
N ARG A 4 6.89 -18.99 -8.93
CA ARG A 4 8.12 -18.22 -9.13
C ARG A 4 8.13 -17.49 -10.49
N GLU A 5 7.49 -18.05 -11.50
CA GLU A 5 7.27 -17.38 -12.78
C GLU A 5 6.34 -16.17 -12.65
N ALA A 6 5.31 -16.25 -11.81
CA ALA A 6 4.45 -15.11 -11.52
C ALA A 6 5.23 -13.96 -10.87
N GLY A 7 6.08 -14.27 -9.88
CA GLY A 7 6.99 -13.29 -9.28
C GLY A 7 7.95 -12.67 -10.30
N ASN A 8 8.58 -13.48 -11.16
CA ASN A 8 9.49 -12.97 -12.20
C ASN A 8 8.76 -12.10 -13.23
N ARG A 9 7.52 -12.44 -13.60
CA ARG A 9 6.69 -11.58 -14.49
C ARG A 9 6.38 -10.24 -13.84
N LEU A 10 6.05 -10.22 -12.55
CA LEU A 10 5.83 -8.98 -11.80
C LEU A 10 7.10 -8.12 -11.78
N LEU A 11 8.26 -8.72 -11.51
CA LEU A 11 9.54 -8.01 -11.49
C LEU A 11 9.93 -7.45 -12.87
N ALA A 12 9.55 -8.13 -13.94
CA ALA A 12 9.79 -7.68 -15.32
C ALA A 12 8.71 -6.72 -15.86
N SER A 13 7.59 -6.56 -15.15
CA SER A 13 6.47 -5.73 -15.60
C SER A 13 6.85 -4.25 -15.57
N GLU A 14 6.88 -3.62 -16.74
CA GLU A 14 7.13 -2.18 -16.86
C GLU A 14 6.04 -1.36 -16.17
N LYS A 15 4.77 -1.80 -16.27
CA LYS A 15 3.63 -1.16 -15.59
C LYS A 15 3.83 -1.14 -14.08
N ASP A 16 4.02 -2.31 -13.49
CA ASP A 16 4.10 -2.45 -12.03
C ASP A 16 5.37 -1.81 -11.47
N ARG A 17 6.48 -1.86 -12.20
CA ARG A 17 7.69 -1.13 -11.84
C ARG A 17 7.52 0.38 -11.90
N HIS A 18 6.83 0.90 -12.91
CA HIS A 18 6.57 2.33 -13.02
C HIS A 18 5.64 2.82 -11.91
N GLU A 19 4.55 2.08 -11.62
CA GLU A 19 3.68 2.33 -10.47
C GLU A 19 4.48 2.34 -9.16
N HIS A 20 5.33 1.34 -8.94
CA HIS A 20 6.19 1.23 -7.76
C HIS A 20 7.19 2.39 -7.65
N GLU A 21 7.77 2.83 -8.77
CA GLU A 21 8.68 3.96 -8.80
C GLU A 21 7.99 5.26 -8.39
N LEU A 22 6.78 5.54 -8.88
CA LEU A 22 6.02 6.73 -8.48
C LEU A 22 5.79 6.79 -6.96
N VAL A 23 5.41 5.65 -6.36
CA VAL A 23 5.21 5.54 -4.91
C VAL A 23 6.52 5.79 -4.16
N THR A 24 7.59 5.09 -4.55
CA THR A 24 8.88 5.17 -3.86
C THR A 24 9.53 6.54 -3.98
N GLN A 25 9.43 7.21 -5.13
CA GLN A 25 9.97 8.56 -5.28
C GLN A 25 9.24 9.58 -4.40
N ALA A 26 7.90 9.55 -4.38
CA ALA A 26 7.12 10.43 -3.51
C ALA A 26 7.47 10.21 -2.02
N MET A 27 7.56 8.95 -1.57
CA MET A 27 7.96 8.63 -0.20
C MET A 27 9.39 9.09 0.11
N LYS A 28 10.31 8.97 -0.86
CA LYS A 28 11.70 9.40 -0.72
C LYS A 28 11.82 10.90 -0.56
N GLU A 29 11.04 11.68 -1.30
CA GLU A 29 11.00 13.14 -1.19
C GLU A 29 10.52 13.58 0.20
N VAL A 30 9.42 12.99 0.67
CA VAL A 30 8.86 13.27 2.00
C VAL A 30 9.84 12.93 3.13
N LEU A 31 10.48 11.75 3.07
CA LEU A 31 11.40 11.30 4.13
C LEU A 31 12.74 12.03 4.12
N ARG A 32 13.20 12.54 2.96
CA ARG A 32 14.50 13.22 2.85
C ARG A 32 14.59 14.44 3.77
N GLU A 33 13.50 15.17 3.95
CA GLU A 33 13.48 16.36 4.81
C GLU A 33 13.35 16.04 6.31
N ARG A 34 13.04 14.79 6.65
CA ARG A 34 12.75 14.36 8.03
C ARG A 34 13.76 13.34 8.57
N SER A 35 14.82 13.08 7.80
CA SER A 35 15.86 12.14 8.16
C SER A 35 17.25 12.75 7.94
N SER A 36 18.14 12.52 8.89
CA SER A 36 19.56 12.89 8.79
C SER A 36 20.35 11.93 7.89
N GLU A 37 19.91 10.68 7.83
CA GLU A 37 20.43 9.63 6.95
C GLU A 37 19.24 8.91 6.31
N LEU A 38 19.30 8.66 4.99
CA LEU A 38 18.27 7.90 4.28
C LEU A 38 18.93 7.06 3.17
N HIS A 39 18.87 5.74 3.34
CA HIS A 39 19.27 4.74 2.36
C HIS A 39 18.02 4.18 1.66
N VAL A 40 18.02 4.25 0.33
CA VAL A 40 16.96 3.69 -0.52
C VAL A 40 17.64 2.89 -1.64
N PRO A 41 17.41 1.58 -1.74
CA PRO A 41 17.92 0.77 -2.83
C PRO A 41 17.47 1.29 -4.20
N SER A 42 18.31 1.14 -5.21
CA SER A 42 18.03 1.58 -6.58
C SER A 42 17.02 0.68 -7.32
N SER A 43 16.77 -0.53 -6.82
CA SER A 43 15.84 -1.48 -7.43
C SER A 43 14.93 -2.11 -6.37
N PRO A 44 13.65 -2.38 -6.72
CA PRO A 44 12.76 -3.13 -5.85
C PRO A 44 13.21 -4.59 -5.72
N GLN A 45 12.80 -5.22 -4.63
CA GLN A 45 12.86 -6.65 -4.40
C GLN A 45 11.47 -7.27 -4.47
N LEU A 46 11.41 -8.58 -4.72
CA LEU A 46 10.18 -9.35 -4.63
C LEU A 46 9.96 -9.82 -3.19
N ILE A 47 8.78 -9.53 -2.65
CA ILE A 47 8.28 -10.14 -1.41
C ILE A 47 7.00 -10.92 -1.72
N THR A 48 6.67 -11.90 -0.88
CA THR A 48 5.48 -12.72 -1.08
C THR A 48 4.65 -12.83 0.20
N THR A 49 3.36 -12.96 0.00
CA THR A 49 2.35 -13.36 0.98
C THR A 49 1.74 -14.67 0.51
N PRO A 50 0.95 -15.39 1.32
CA PRO A 50 0.32 -16.64 0.88
C PRO A 50 -0.54 -16.50 -0.40
N THR A 51 -0.98 -15.30 -0.74
CA THR A 51 -1.88 -15.03 -1.87
C THR A 51 -1.22 -14.30 -3.04
N LEU A 52 -0.16 -13.51 -2.81
CA LEU A 52 0.31 -12.51 -3.77
C LEU A 52 1.82 -12.21 -3.63
N TRP A 53 2.47 -12.00 -4.77
CA TRP A 53 3.77 -11.35 -4.90
C TRP A 53 3.63 -9.83 -4.91
N HIS A 54 4.60 -9.12 -4.36
CA HIS A 54 4.66 -7.66 -4.37
C HIS A 54 6.08 -7.19 -4.70
N LEU A 55 6.17 -6.05 -5.39
CA LEU A 55 7.39 -5.25 -5.42
C LEU A 55 7.51 -4.48 -4.11
N ALA A 56 8.70 -4.46 -3.53
CA ALA A 56 8.99 -3.76 -2.29
C ALA A 56 10.35 -3.06 -2.38
N THR A 57 10.46 -1.86 -1.83
CA THR A 57 11.74 -1.18 -1.64
C THR A 57 11.85 -0.80 -0.18
N PRO A 58 12.77 -1.39 0.61
CA PRO A 58 12.97 -1.02 2.00
C PRO A 58 13.68 0.32 2.09
N PHE A 59 13.18 1.21 2.94
CA PHE A 59 13.80 2.51 3.23
C PHE A 59 14.36 2.41 4.64
N GLU A 60 15.63 2.71 4.79
CA GLU A 60 16.32 2.66 6.09
C GLU A 60 17.00 3.99 6.35
N GLY A 61 17.01 4.46 7.58
CA GLY A 61 17.56 5.77 7.87
C GLY A 61 17.49 6.15 9.34
N LYS A 62 17.98 7.35 9.64
CA LYS A 62 17.91 7.97 10.97
C LYS A 62 17.01 9.19 10.90
N ALA A 63 15.85 9.08 11.53
CA ALA A 63 14.90 10.18 11.64
C ALA A 63 15.51 11.36 12.43
N ASN A 64 15.02 12.57 12.18
CA ASN A 64 15.39 13.75 12.96
C ASN A 64 14.91 13.58 14.41
N SER A 65 15.59 14.23 15.36
CA SER A 65 15.36 14.06 16.81
C SER A 65 13.95 14.43 17.30
N GLN A 66 13.16 15.13 16.49
CA GLN A 66 11.79 15.55 16.77
C GLN A 66 10.73 14.56 16.26
N GLU A 67 11.15 13.57 15.47
CA GLU A 67 10.27 12.57 14.87
C GLU A 67 10.14 11.35 15.77
N ASN A 68 8.98 10.71 15.72
CA ASN A 68 8.73 9.40 16.31
C ASN A 68 7.97 8.52 15.30
N ALA A 69 7.69 7.27 15.67
CA ALA A 69 7.01 6.33 14.78
C ALA A 69 5.65 6.86 14.28
N LEU A 70 4.86 7.52 15.14
CA LEU A 70 3.55 8.08 14.78
C LEU A 70 3.68 9.31 13.87
N THR A 71 4.60 10.24 14.14
CA THR A 71 4.75 11.44 13.30
C THR A 71 5.16 11.08 11.88
N LEU A 72 6.09 10.13 11.72
CA LEU A 72 6.51 9.62 10.42
C LEU A 72 5.38 8.86 9.72
N ALA A 73 4.60 8.06 10.44
CA ALA A 73 3.45 7.36 9.87
C ALA A 73 2.38 8.33 9.37
N CYS A 74 2.03 9.36 10.16
CA CYS A 74 1.10 10.41 9.76
C CYS A 74 1.62 11.23 8.57
N LEU A 75 2.93 11.51 8.52
CA LEU A 75 3.55 12.23 7.42
C LEU A 75 3.48 11.44 6.10
N LEU A 76 3.67 10.12 6.16
CA LEU A 76 3.62 9.25 4.98
C LEU A 76 2.19 8.90 4.56
N HIS A 77 1.22 9.10 5.45
CA HIS A 77 -0.16 8.72 5.21
C HIS A 77 -0.95 9.87 4.53
N PRO A 78 -1.75 9.56 3.50
CA PRO A 78 -1.81 8.31 2.76
C PRO A 78 -0.69 8.20 1.73
N THR A 79 -0.19 7.00 1.51
CA THR A 79 0.81 6.78 0.47
C THR A 79 0.16 6.86 -0.92
N PRO A 80 0.90 7.23 -1.98
CA PRO A 80 0.37 7.24 -3.35
C PRO A 80 -0.15 5.88 -3.82
N ALA A 81 0.32 4.78 -3.22
CA ALA A 81 -0.18 3.44 -3.51
C ALA A 81 -1.69 3.28 -3.18
N LEU A 82 -2.22 4.10 -2.27
CA LEU A 82 -3.59 4.02 -1.79
C LEU A 82 -4.43 5.23 -2.24
N SER A 83 -3.80 6.42 -2.34
CA SER A 83 -4.49 7.66 -2.70
C SER A 83 -4.25 8.15 -4.13
N GLY A 84 -3.26 7.60 -4.84
CA GLY A 84 -2.80 8.11 -6.13
C GLY A 84 -1.89 9.35 -6.02
N PHE A 85 -1.42 9.84 -7.18
CA PHE A 85 -0.54 11.00 -7.32
C PHE A 85 -0.95 11.87 -8.53
N PRO A 86 -1.00 13.21 -8.42
CA PRO A 86 -0.89 14.01 -7.20
C PRO A 86 -2.03 13.74 -6.21
N HIS A 87 -1.72 13.72 -4.92
CA HIS A 87 -2.63 13.25 -3.85
C HIS A 87 -4.01 13.95 -3.86
N GLN A 88 -4.04 15.28 -3.97
CA GLN A 88 -5.29 16.04 -3.92
C GLN A 88 -6.22 15.74 -5.11
N ALA A 89 -5.67 15.69 -6.33
CA ALA A 89 -6.43 15.40 -7.53
C ALA A 89 -6.96 13.96 -7.52
N ALA A 90 -6.11 13.01 -7.12
CA ALA A 90 -6.49 11.60 -7.07
C ALA A 90 -7.54 11.33 -5.98
N THR A 91 -7.44 11.98 -4.82
CA THR A 91 -8.45 11.86 -3.75
C THR A 91 -9.81 12.41 -4.16
N GLN A 92 -9.83 13.52 -4.92
CA GLN A 92 -11.08 14.06 -5.46
C GLN A 92 -11.73 13.05 -6.43
N VAL A 93 -10.96 12.50 -7.37
CA VAL A 93 -11.47 11.50 -8.32
C VAL A 93 -11.95 10.23 -7.60
N ILE A 94 -11.24 9.78 -6.57
CA ILE A 94 -11.67 8.64 -5.73
C ILE A 94 -13.03 8.95 -5.09
N ALA A 95 -13.20 10.13 -4.51
CA ALA A 95 -14.46 10.54 -3.87
C ALA A 95 -15.62 10.69 -4.87
N GLU A 96 -15.34 11.06 -6.12
CA GLU A 96 -16.33 11.14 -7.20
C GLU A 96 -16.75 9.77 -7.73
N LEU A 97 -15.81 8.81 -7.79
CA LEU A 97 -16.04 7.50 -8.43
C LEU A 97 -16.47 6.40 -7.46
N GLU A 98 -16.00 6.41 -6.22
CA GLU A 98 -16.35 5.36 -5.26
C GLU A 98 -17.69 5.65 -4.59
N PRO A 99 -18.72 4.79 -4.74
CA PRO A 99 -20.05 5.05 -4.20
C PRO A 99 -20.14 4.74 -2.69
N PHE A 100 -19.02 4.82 -1.97
CA PHE A 100 -18.93 4.41 -0.58
C PHE A 100 -17.78 5.10 0.16
N ASP A 101 -17.91 5.21 1.49
CA ASP A 101 -16.81 5.65 2.37
C ASP A 101 -15.86 4.47 2.64
N ARG A 102 -14.55 4.73 2.47
CA ARG A 102 -13.47 3.79 2.78
C ARG A 102 -13.28 3.60 4.29
N GLU A 103 -13.69 4.57 5.10
CA GLU A 103 -13.51 4.57 6.56
C GLU A 103 -12.04 4.29 6.94
N LEU A 104 -11.73 3.13 7.52
CA LEU A 104 -10.36 2.74 7.90
C LEU A 104 -9.55 2.16 6.73
N PHE A 105 -10.19 1.76 5.62
CA PHE A 105 -9.50 1.14 4.50
C PHE A 105 -8.56 2.14 3.79
N GLY A 106 -7.30 1.75 3.62
CA GLY A 106 -6.25 2.64 3.12
C GLY A 106 -5.70 3.61 4.19
N GLY A 107 -6.22 3.54 5.42
CA GLY A 107 -5.70 4.22 6.60
C GLY A 107 -4.36 3.64 7.09
N ILE A 108 -3.96 4.03 8.29
CA ILE A 108 -2.85 3.42 9.02
C ILE A 108 -3.32 2.90 10.38
N VAL A 109 -2.76 1.78 10.82
CA VAL A 109 -3.00 1.19 12.15
C VAL A 109 -1.67 0.74 12.73
N GLY A 110 -1.49 0.91 14.03
CA GLY A 110 -0.19 0.70 14.64
C GLY A 110 -0.15 1.07 16.11
N TRP A 111 1.06 1.19 16.63
CA TRP A 111 1.33 1.57 18.00
C TRP A 111 2.55 2.51 18.06
N CYS A 112 2.63 3.29 19.13
CA CYS A 112 3.80 4.08 19.49
C CYS A 112 3.94 4.03 21.03
N ASP A 113 5.13 3.72 21.53
CA ASP A 113 5.40 3.78 22.98
C ASP A 113 5.80 5.19 23.43
N SER A 114 6.05 5.33 24.74
CA SER A 114 6.49 6.57 25.36
C SER A 114 7.92 6.99 25.00
N GLU A 115 8.72 6.09 24.44
CA GLU A 115 10.08 6.38 23.96
C GLU A 115 10.08 6.84 22.49
N GLY A 116 8.92 6.78 21.82
CA GLY A 116 8.75 7.17 20.42
C GLY A 116 9.00 6.04 19.43
N ASN A 117 9.24 4.81 19.90
CA ASN A 117 9.31 3.65 19.04
C ASN A 117 7.90 3.19 18.67
N GLY A 118 7.78 2.47 17.56
CA GLY A 118 6.48 1.97 17.14
C GLY A 118 6.50 1.37 15.75
N GLU A 119 5.37 0.79 15.39
CA GLU A 119 5.15 0.20 14.08
C GLU A 119 3.77 0.61 13.57
N TRP A 120 3.72 0.98 12.30
CA TRP A 120 2.51 1.39 11.60
C TRP A 120 2.43 0.66 10.28
N VAL A 121 1.27 0.11 9.99
CA VAL A 121 0.98 -0.60 8.75
C VAL A 121 -0.18 0.06 8.03
N VAL A 122 -0.17 -0.02 6.71
CA VAL A 122 -1.32 0.41 5.90
C VAL A 122 -2.47 -0.56 6.14
N THR A 123 -3.67 -0.01 6.36
CA THR A 123 -4.88 -0.78 6.66
C THR A 123 -5.49 -1.33 5.37
N ILE A 124 -4.93 -2.45 4.89
CA ILE A 124 -5.39 -3.23 3.73
C ILE A 124 -5.57 -4.69 4.12
N ARG A 125 -6.25 -5.48 3.27
CA ARG A 125 -6.60 -6.88 3.55
C ARG A 125 -7.28 -6.99 4.92
N CYS A 126 -8.27 -6.12 5.12
CA CYS A 126 -8.95 -5.92 6.38
C CYS A 126 -10.47 -6.08 6.21
N ALA A 127 -11.16 -6.19 7.34
CA ALA A 127 -12.61 -6.25 7.39
C ALA A 127 -13.14 -5.35 8.49
N LYS A 128 -14.29 -4.71 8.26
CA LYS A 128 -15.10 -4.12 9.33
C LYS A 128 -16.19 -5.11 9.72
N LEU A 129 -16.19 -5.50 10.98
CA LEU A 129 -17.24 -6.34 11.55
C LEU A 129 -18.24 -5.46 12.30
N ARG A 130 -19.52 -5.73 12.10
CA ARG A 130 -20.61 -5.16 12.89
C ARG A 130 -21.68 -6.22 13.09
N GLU A 131 -21.81 -6.69 14.33
CA GLU A 131 -22.71 -7.80 14.68
C GLU A 131 -22.46 -9.00 13.76
N ASN A 132 -23.45 -9.38 12.95
CA ASN A 132 -23.40 -10.51 12.03
C ASN A 132 -23.05 -10.10 10.59
N GLN A 133 -22.56 -8.87 10.38
CA GLN A 133 -22.18 -8.35 9.07
C GLN A 133 -20.67 -8.14 9.01
N VAL A 134 -20.10 -8.48 7.85
CA VAL A 134 -18.72 -8.21 7.51
C VAL A 134 -18.66 -7.38 6.23
N ARG A 135 -17.86 -6.31 6.25
CA ARG A 135 -17.55 -5.50 5.07
C ARG A 135 -16.07 -5.64 4.73
N LEU A 136 -15.79 -6.11 3.52
CA LEU A 136 -14.44 -6.31 2.99
C LEU A 136 -14.10 -5.20 1.98
N PHE A 137 -12.82 -4.90 1.86
CA PHE A 137 -12.32 -3.87 0.95
C PHE A 137 -11.12 -4.38 0.17
N ALA A 138 -11.06 -4.01 -1.11
CA ALA A 138 -9.88 -4.13 -1.94
C ALA A 138 -9.87 -3.01 -2.99
N GLY A 139 -8.68 -2.63 -3.43
CA GLY A 139 -8.48 -1.63 -4.47
C GLY A 139 -7.33 -2.03 -5.38
N ALA A 140 -7.27 -1.43 -6.56
CA ALA A 140 -6.21 -1.57 -7.55
C ALA A 140 -5.75 -0.17 -8.00
N GLY A 141 -4.44 -0.04 -8.25
CA GLY A 141 -3.87 1.18 -8.80
C GLY A 141 -4.25 1.31 -10.28
N ILE A 142 -4.67 2.50 -10.70
CA ILE A 142 -5.05 2.73 -12.10
C ILE A 142 -4.01 3.65 -12.74
N VAL A 143 -3.42 3.19 -13.84
CA VAL A 143 -2.50 3.95 -14.69
C VAL A 143 -2.95 3.89 -16.16
N PRO A 144 -2.39 4.70 -17.07
CA PRO A 144 -2.81 4.67 -18.48
C PRO A 144 -2.69 3.31 -19.17
N ALA A 145 -1.77 2.45 -18.70
CA ALA A 145 -1.60 1.08 -19.21
C ALA A 145 -2.51 0.03 -18.53
N SER A 146 -3.38 0.44 -17.60
CA SER A 146 -4.30 -0.45 -16.90
C SER A 146 -5.38 -1.02 -17.83
N SER A 147 -5.79 -2.26 -17.55
CA SER A 147 -6.92 -2.92 -18.23
C SER A 147 -8.08 -3.06 -17.25
N PRO A 148 -9.29 -2.54 -17.54
CA PRO A 148 -10.42 -2.63 -16.60
C PRO A 148 -10.70 -4.05 -16.10
N LEU A 149 -10.61 -5.06 -16.98
CA LEU A 149 -10.79 -6.46 -16.61
C LEU A 149 -9.63 -7.00 -15.75
N GLY A 150 -8.41 -6.53 -16.00
CA GLY A 150 -7.24 -6.86 -15.19
C GLY A 150 -7.37 -6.34 -13.76
N GLU A 151 -7.72 -5.07 -13.62
CA GLU A 151 -7.87 -4.42 -12.30
C GLU A 151 -9.05 -5.02 -11.51
N TRP A 152 -10.15 -5.36 -12.19
CA TRP A 152 -11.25 -6.12 -11.59
C TRP A 152 -10.79 -7.47 -11.04
N ARG A 153 -10.02 -8.24 -11.81
CA ARG A 153 -9.49 -9.54 -11.36
C ARG A 153 -8.53 -9.36 -10.19
N GLU A 154 -7.69 -8.34 -10.21
CA GLU A 154 -6.75 -8.04 -9.13
C GLU A 154 -7.47 -7.76 -7.80
N THR A 155 -8.53 -6.95 -7.82
CA THR A 155 -9.33 -6.70 -6.60
C THR A 155 -9.97 -7.98 -6.07
N GLY A 156 -10.45 -8.88 -6.94
CA GLY A 156 -10.95 -10.20 -6.55
C GLY A 156 -9.89 -11.07 -5.86
N VAL A 157 -8.67 -11.12 -6.42
CA VAL A 157 -7.53 -11.84 -5.80
C VAL A 157 -7.18 -11.24 -4.44
N LYS A 158 -7.18 -9.91 -4.31
CA LYS A 158 -6.92 -9.22 -3.03
C LYS A 158 -8.00 -9.50 -1.98
N LEU A 159 -9.27 -9.58 -2.38
CA LEU A 159 -10.38 -9.93 -1.49
C LEU A 159 -10.29 -11.39 -1.00
N SER A 160 -9.76 -12.30 -1.82
CA SER A 160 -9.65 -13.72 -1.47
C SER A 160 -8.91 -13.96 -0.14
N THR A 161 -7.94 -13.12 0.20
CA THR A 161 -7.24 -13.16 1.49
C THR A 161 -8.23 -13.13 2.66
N MET A 162 -9.20 -12.20 2.63
CA MET A 162 -10.18 -12.07 3.71
C MET A 162 -11.37 -13.02 3.54
N LEU A 163 -11.81 -13.31 2.32
CA LEU A 163 -12.88 -14.29 2.08
C LEU A 163 -12.52 -15.67 2.65
N ASN A 164 -11.27 -16.11 2.46
CA ASN A 164 -10.76 -17.37 3.00
C ASN A 164 -10.81 -17.43 4.54
N VAL A 165 -10.61 -16.31 5.24
CA VAL A 165 -10.73 -16.23 6.71
C VAL A 165 -12.14 -16.58 7.17
N PHE A 166 -13.16 -16.23 6.38
CA PHE A 166 -14.56 -16.54 6.64
C PHE A 166 -15.04 -17.85 6.00
N GLY A 167 -14.14 -18.65 5.40
CA GLY A 167 -14.49 -19.89 4.72
C GLY A 167 -15.29 -19.70 3.43
N LEU A 168 -15.21 -18.52 2.81
CA LEU A 168 -15.84 -18.20 1.53
C LEU A 168 -14.79 -18.33 0.43
N HIS A 169 -15.02 -19.22 -0.54
CA HIS A 169 -14.12 -19.52 -1.66
C HIS A 169 -14.70 -19.05 -2.99
#